data_AF-A0A9C9X3L9-F1
#
_entry.id   AF-A0A9C9X3L9-F1
#
_cell.length_a   1.000
_cell.length_b   1.000
_cell.length_c   1.000
_cell.angle_alpha   90.00
_cell.angle_beta   90.00
_cell.angle_gamma   90.00
#
_symmetry.space_group_name_H-M   'P 1'
#
loop_
_entity.id
_entity.type
_entity.pdbx_description
1 polymer ?
#
loop_
_entity_poly.entity_id
_entity_poly.type
_entity_poly.pdbx_seq_one_letter_code
_entity_poly.pdbx_strand_id
1 'polypeptide(L)'
;MGTKPGDASDPSNLSADDSFFIAANAHDYHLAQNSPAIDAGIDILQVTNDFDGNPRFPGSYDAGAYEFGNSTGFIFDQGIIPGQIKLFHNYPNPFNPNTRIAVQLKKPLRIKLVIYNLLGQEIYRLAEGKFPAGNFEFGWNGKNAAGVDVVSGIYFYRLSSENFQQTRKMYLMR
;
A
#
# COMPACT_ATOMS: atom_id res chain seq x y z
N MET A 1 -8.22 20.23 24.53
CA MET A 1 -8.49 20.30 23.07
C MET A 1 -7.17 20.69 22.42
N GLY A 2 -6.42 19.72 21.91
CA GLY A 2 -5.15 19.98 21.23
C GLY A 2 -5.43 20.29 19.76
N THR A 3 -4.83 21.36 19.26
CA THR A 3 -4.75 21.67 17.83
C THR A 3 -4.04 20.52 17.12
N LYS A 4 -4.49 20.22 15.90
CA LYS A 4 -3.93 19.12 15.11
C LYS A 4 -2.56 19.56 14.57
N PRO A 5 -1.52 18.71 14.56
CA PRO A 5 -0.25 19.04 13.93
C PRO A 5 -0.47 19.51 12.49
N GLY A 6 0.04 20.70 12.14
CA GLY A 6 -0.16 21.35 10.84
C GLY A 6 -1.42 22.24 10.71
N ASP A 7 -2.16 22.47 11.79
CA ASP A 7 -3.18 23.52 11.84
C ASP A 7 -2.52 24.90 11.82
N ALA A 8 -2.76 25.70 10.77
CA ALA A 8 -2.14 27.03 10.62
C ALA A 8 -2.43 28.00 11.77
N SER A 9 -3.42 27.70 12.64
CA SER A 9 -3.75 28.47 13.83
C SER A 9 -3.06 27.98 15.11
N ASP A 10 -2.28 26.90 15.05
CA ASP A 10 -1.51 26.38 16.17
C ASP A 10 -0.30 27.28 16.48
N PRO A 11 -0.24 27.93 17.65
CA PRO A 11 0.87 28.81 18.02
C PRO A 11 2.21 28.07 18.24
N SER A 12 2.21 26.74 18.22
CA SER A 12 3.42 25.92 18.28
C SER A 12 4.01 25.58 16.90
N ASN A 13 3.32 25.92 15.80
CA ASN A 13 3.86 25.71 14.47
C ASN A 13 4.94 26.74 14.12
N LEU A 14 6.01 26.26 13.50
CA LEU A 14 7.06 27.12 12.96
C LEU A 14 6.53 27.91 11.77
N SER A 15 6.55 29.24 11.86
CA SER A 15 6.12 30.16 10.80
C SER A 15 7.30 30.93 10.21
N ALA A 16 7.12 31.51 9.02
CA ALA A 16 8.15 32.33 8.38
C ALA A 16 8.46 33.64 9.15
N ASP A 17 7.64 33.99 10.13
CA ASP A 17 7.82 35.18 10.98
C ASP A 17 8.54 34.83 12.30
N ASP A 18 8.91 33.56 12.50
CA ASP A 18 9.53 33.10 13.73
C ASP A 18 11.02 33.46 13.79
N SER A 19 11.46 33.96 14.95
CA SER A 19 12.87 34.26 15.25
C SER A 19 13.75 32.99 15.39
N PHE A 20 13.26 31.85 14.91
CA PHE A 20 13.94 30.56 14.92
C PHE A 20 14.63 30.25 13.58
N PHE A 21 14.51 31.15 12.60
CA PHE A 21 15.26 31.13 11.33
C PHE A 21 16.24 32.31 11.27
N ILE A 22 17.37 32.15 10.58
CA ILE A 22 18.44 33.17 10.51
C ILE A 22 17.95 34.47 9.86
N ALA A 23 17.26 34.39 8.71
CA ALA A 23 16.65 35.54 8.05
C ALA A 23 15.54 35.11 7.09
N ALA A 24 14.43 34.59 7.62
CA ALA A 24 13.31 34.07 6.82
C ALA A 24 12.68 35.12 5.88
N ASN A 25 12.71 36.40 6.26
CA ASN A 25 12.34 37.55 5.43
C ASN A 25 13.29 37.83 4.25
N ALA A 26 14.52 37.34 4.32
CA ALA A 26 15.49 37.31 3.23
C ALA A 26 15.56 35.93 2.54
N HIS A 27 14.58 35.05 2.81
CA HIS A 27 14.52 33.66 2.36
C HIS A 27 15.66 32.77 2.86
N ASP A 28 16.31 33.13 3.96
CA ASP A 28 17.24 32.27 4.68
C ASP A 28 16.50 31.53 5.80
N TYR A 29 16.12 30.29 5.50
CA TYR A 29 15.39 29.39 6.38
C TYR A 29 16.32 28.42 7.13
N HIS A 30 17.61 28.73 7.25
CA HIS A 30 18.47 28.01 8.18
C HIS A 30 18.02 28.26 9.62
N LEU A 31 18.11 27.24 10.47
CA LEU A 31 17.72 27.36 11.88
C LEU A 31 18.68 28.31 12.61
N ALA A 32 18.14 29.26 13.34
CA ALA A 32 18.90 30.08 14.26
C ALA A 32 19.38 29.23 15.45
N GLN A 33 20.47 29.63 16.09
CA GLN A 33 21.10 28.85 17.18
C GLN A 33 20.17 28.63 18.39
N ASN A 34 19.19 29.50 18.58
CA ASN A 34 18.15 29.43 19.62
C ASN A 34 16.89 28.67 19.16
N SER A 35 16.90 28.06 17.97
CA SER A 35 15.74 27.35 17.46
C SER A 35 15.44 26.13 18.35
N PRO A 36 14.19 25.97 18.82
CA PRO A 36 13.78 24.78 19.57
C PRO A 36 13.80 23.51 18.72
N ALA A 37 14.02 23.62 17.41
CA ALA A 37 14.19 22.49 16.50
C ALA A 37 15.65 22.00 16.40
N ILE A 38 16.64 22.76 16.90
CA ILE A 38 18.02 22.26 17.03
C ILE A 38 18.01 21.15 18.07
N ASP A 39 18.51 19.97 17.69
CA ASP A 39 18.61 18.79 18.56
C ASP A 39 17.28 18.33 19.19
N ALA A 40 16.14 18.73 18.61
CA ALA A 40 14.81 18.29 19.05
C ALA A 40 14.51 16.82 18.73
N GLY A 41 15.38 16.17 17.95
CA GLY A 41 15.31 14.76 17.66
C GLY A 41 15.64 13.93 18.91
N ILE A 42 14.86 12.88 19.16
CA ILE A 42 15.23 11.85 20.12
C ILE A 42 16.28 10.96 19.48
N ASP A 43 17.41 10.73 20.15
CA ASP A 43 18.39 9.73 19.72
C ASP A 43 17.72 8.35 19.69
N ILE A 44 17.64 7.78 18.50
CA ILE A 44 16.95 6.52 18.16
C ILE A 44 17.42 5.32 18.98
N LEU A 45 18.61 5.40 19.60
CA LEU A 45 19.11 4.38 20.53
C LEU A 45 18.29 4.25 21.82
N GLN A 46 17.41 5.21 22.13
CA GLN A 46 16.55 5.19 23.32
C GLN A 46 15.10 4.79 23.04
N VAL A 47 14.71 4.60 21.77
CA VAL A 47 13.33 4.30 21.39
C VAL A 47 13.23 2.83 20.99
N THR A 48 12.85 1.97 21.94
CA THR A 48 12.71 0.52 21.74
C THR A 48 11.40 0.12 21.07
N ASN A 49 10.38 0.99 21.10
CA ASN A 49 9.04 0.71 20.59
C ASN A 49 8.52 1.87 19.73
N ASP A 50 7.69 1.60 18.72
CA ASP A 50 7.00 2.61 17.93
C ASP A 50 5.84 3.26 18.71
N PHE A 51 5.15 4.24 18.10
CA PHE A 51 4.02 4.95 18.71
C PHE A 51 2.82 4.03 19.01
N ASP A 52 2.72 2.90 18.31
CA ASP A 52 1.67 1.89 18.51
C ASP A 52 2.11 0.79 19.51
N GLY A 53 3.33 0.88 20.06
CA GLY A 53 3.88 -0.02 21.07
C GLY A 53 4.63 -1.24 20.52
N ASN A 54 4.84 -1.37 19.20
CA ASN A 54 5.55 -2.49 18.61
C ASN A 54 7.07 -2.33 18.78
N PRO A 55 7.83 -3.41 19.05
CA PRO A 55 9.29 -3.34 19.15
C PRO A 55 9.94 -2.89 17.84
N ARG A 56 10.85 -1.92 17.89
CA ARG A 56 11.66 -1.49 16.74
C ARG A 56 12.82 -2.47 16.52
N PHE A 57 13.11 -2.80 15.26
CA PHE A 57 14.28 -3.63 14.94
C PHE A 57 15.58 -2.83 15.14
N PRO A 58 16.61 -3.38 15.82
CA PRO A 58 17.85 -2.65 16.08
C PRO A 58 18.55 -2.28 14.76
N GLY A 59 18.78 -0.98 14.55
CA GLY A 59 19.57 -0.47 13.42
C GLY A 59 18.79 -0.02 12.18
N SER A 60 17.45 -0.05 12.21
CA SER A 60 16.62 0.56 11.15
C SER A 60 16.48 2.07 11.37
N TYR A 61 16.82 2.85 10.35
CA TYR A 61 16.53 4.29 10.33
C TYR A 61 15.07 4.50 9.90
N ASP A 62 14.21 5.00 10.80
CA ASP A 62 12.82 5.31 10.53
C ASP A 62 12.67 6.83 10.27
N ALA A 63 12.49 7.20 9.00
CA ALA A 63 12.14 8.57 8.58
C ALA A 63 10.62 8.81 8.57
N GLY A 64 9.84 8.03 9.34
CA GLY A 64 8.37 8.01 9.30
C GLY A 64 7.81 7.09 8.22
N ALA A 65 8.58 6.10 7.78
CA ALA A 65 8.17 5.14 6.77
C ALA A 65 8.04 3.76 7.42
N TYR A 66 6.81 3.25 7.51
CA TYR A 66 6.53 1.89 7.96
C TYR A 66 7.49 0.91 7.27
N GLU A 67 8.19 0.11 8.08
CA GLU A 67 9.14 -0.91 7.60
C GLU A 67 8.41 -1.91 6.70
N PHE A 68 8.49 -1.68 5.38
CA PHE A 68 8.02 -2.65 4.42
C PHE A 68 9.11 -3.72 4.30
N GLY A 69 8.96 -4.82 5.03
CA GLY A 69 9.80 -5.99 4.83
C GLY A 69 9.77 -6.39 3.35
N ASN A 70 10.95 -6.46 2.71
CA ASN A 70 11.10 -6.84 1.30
C ASN A 70 10.69 -8.30 1.09
N SER A 71 9.38 -8.57 1.11
CA SER A 71 8.84 -9.80 0.56
C SER A 71 8.55 -9.57 -0.92
N THR A 72 9.26 -10.31 -1.77
CA THR A 72 9.03 -10.34 -3.22
C THR A 72 7.84 -11.24 -3.61
N GLY A 73 7.05 -11.67 -2.61
CA GLY A 73 5.90 -12.56 -2.78
C GLY A 73 4.69 -12.15 -1.93
N PHE A 74 3.62 -12.93 -2.01
CA PHE A 74 2.41 -12.66 -1.26
C PHE A 74 2.58 -13.07 0.20
N ILE A 75 2.62 -12.09 1.11
CA ILE A 75 2.53 -12.36 2.54
C ILE A 75 1.07 -12.61 2.90
N PHE A 76 0.73 -13.90 2.98
CA PHE A 76 -0.58 -14.35 3.41
C PHE A 76 -0.73 -14.19 4.92
N ASP A 77 -1.85 -13.59 5.32
CA ASP A 77 -2.07 -13.24 6.71
C ASP A 77 -2.37 -14.50 7.55
N GLN A 78 -1.68 -14.62 8.68
CA GLN A 78 -1.84 -15.73 9.63
C GLN A 78 -2.81 -15.38 10.76
N GLY A 79 -3.05 -14.09 11.03
CA GLY A 79 -3.83 -13.63 12.17
C GLY A 79 -5.03 -12.76 11.77
N ILE A 80 -6.12 -13.35 11.25
CA ILE A 80 -7.36 -12.59 11.08
C ILE A 80 -8.65 -13.42 11.21
N ILE A 81 -9.68 -12.67 11.54
CA ILE A 81 -11.08 -12.99 11.83
C ILE A 81 -11.70 -13.97 10.80
N PRO A 82 -12.40 -15.03 11.25
CA PRO A 82 -13.15 -15.93 10.39
C PRO A 82 -14.11 -15.20 9.44
N GLY A 83 -14.12 -15.60 8.16
CA GLY A 83 -15.02 -15.05 7.14
C GLY A 83 -14.40 -13.98 6.23
N GLN A 84 -13.16 -13.56 6.47
CA GLN A 84 -12.48 -12.64 5.55
C GLN A 84 -12.05 -13.33 4.23
N ILE A 85 -12.25 -12.58 3.15
CA ILE A 85 -11.67 -12.80 1.83
C ILE A 85 -10.66 -11.68 1.61
N LYS A 86 -9.45 -11.99 1.15
CA LYS A 86 -8.42 -10.99 0.87
C LYS A 86 -7.95 -11.11 -0.57
N LEU A 87 -8.10 -10.03 -1.34
CA LEU A 87 -7.49 -9.88 -2.66
C LEU A 87 -6.19 -9.09 -2.52
N PHE A 88 -5.08 -9.66 -2.97
CA PHE A 88 -3.76 -9.02 -2.92
C PHE A 88 -3.51 -8.16 -4.16
N HIS A 89 -2.52 -7.28 -4.07
CA HIS A 89 -1.96 -6.62 -5.25
C HIS A 89 -1.41 -7.68 -6.21
N ASN A 90 -1.37 -7.40 -7.51
CA ASN A 90 -0.71 -8.31 -8.45
C ASN A 90 0.81 -8.07 -8.40
N TYR A 91 1.60 -9.11 -8.63
CA TYR A 91 3.06 -9.02 -8.71
C TYR A 91 3.61 -9.84 -9.89
N PRO A 92 4.49 -9.27 -10.73
CA PRO A 92 4.93 -7.87 -10.73
C PRO A 92 3.81 -6.88 -11.14
N ASN A 93 3.96 -5.60 -10.81
CA ASN A 93 3.13 -4.48 -11.30
C ASN A 93 3.96 -3.18 -11.29
N PRO A 94 4.27 -2.55 -12.45
CA PRO A 94 3.94 -2.97 -13.82
C PRO A 94 4.48 -4.34 -14.21
N PHE A 95 3.89 -5.00 -15.21
CA PHE A 95 4.29 -6.34 -15.64
C PHE A 95 4.42 -6.48 -17.16
N ASN A 96 5.25 -7.43 -17.62
CA ASN A 96 5.47 -7.73 -19.04
C ASN A 96 5.68 -9.25 -19.29
N PRO A 97 4.79 -9.91 -20.04
CA PRO A 97 3.35 -9.76 -20.00
C PRO A 97 2.74 -10.61 -18.86
N ASN A 98 3.56 -11.20 -17.98
CA ASN A 98 3.13 -12.11 -16.94
C ASN A 98 3.02 -11.44 -15.57
N THR A 99 1.89 -11.63 -14.90
CA THR A 99 1.67 -11.25 -13.50
C THR A 99 0.93 -12.34 -12.75
N ARG A 100 1.04 -12.32 -11.42
CA ARG A 100 0.28 -13.21 -10.53
C ARG A 100 -0.63 -12.39 -9.64
N ILE A 101 -1.79 -12.96 -9.33
CA ILE A 101 -2.81 -12.37 -8.48
C ILE A 101 -3.12 -13.37 -7.37
N ALA A 102 -2.87 -12.98 -6.12
CA ALA A 102 -3.19 -13.82 -4.98
C ALA A 102 -4.56 -13.52 -4.37
N VAL A 103 -5.21 -14.59 -3.92
CA VAL A 103 -6.47 -14.58 -3.18
C VAL A 103 -6.32 -15.47 -1.96
N GLN A 104 -6.78 -14.99 -0.81
CA GLN A 104 -6.87 -15.80 0.41
C GLN A 104 -8.33 -15.95 0.82
N LEU A 105 -8.74 -17.20 1.03
CA LEU A 105 -10.07 -17.60 1.47
C LEU A 105 -9.95 -18.28 2.84
N LYS A 106 -10.59 -17.74 3.89
CA LYS A 106 -10.58 -18.37 5.23
C LYS A 106 -11.65 -19.44 5.42
N LYS A 107 -12.62 -19.53 4.50
CA LYS A 107 -13.67 -20.57 4.48
C LYS A 107 -14.01 -20.93 3.03
N PRO A 108 -14.58 -22.12 2.76
CA PRO A 108 -15.01 -22.50 1.42
C PRO A 108 -16.07 -21.53 0.88
N LEU A 109 -15.83 -20.97 -0.30
CA LEU A 109 -16.67 -19.92 -0.89
C LEU A 109 -16.75 -20.04 -2.40
N ARG A 110 -17.88 -19.59 -2.96
CA ARG A 110 -17.99 -19.35 -4.40
C ARG A 110 -17.39 -18.00 -4.73
N ILE A 111 -16.37 -17.98 -5.58
CA ILE A 111 -15.71 -16.76 -6.03
C ILE A 111 -15.71 -16.66 -7.55
N LYS A 112 -15.57 -15.42 -8.04
CA LYS A 112 -15.33 -15.10 -9.44
C LYS A 112 -14.23 -14.04 -9.51
N LEU A 113 -13.15 -14.33 -10.23
CA LEU A 113 -12.01 -13.45 -10.44
C LEU A 113 -11.88 -13.14 -11.93
N VAL A 114 -12.07 -11.87 -12.29
CA VAL A 114 -12.16 -11.43 -13.70
C VAL A 114 -11.31 -10.20 -13.92
N ILE A 115 -10.71 -10.12 -15.11
CA ILE A 115 -9.95 -8.98 -15.62
C ILE A 115 -10.83 -8.16 -16.57
N TYR A 116 -10.80 -6.85 -16.40
CA TYR A 116 -11.56 -5.86 -17.15
C TYR A 116 -10.62 -4.80 -17.75
N ASN A 117 -11.03 -4.25 -18.89
CA ASN A 117 -10.41 -3.03 -19.42
C ASN A 117 -11.05 -1.76 -18.83
N LEU A 118 -10.59 -0.59 -19.27
CA LEU A 118 -11.10 0.73 -18.83
C LEU A 118 -12.59 0.95 -19.13
N LEU A 119 -13.13 0.28 -20.15
CA LEU A 119 -14.55 0.36 -20.52
C LEU A 119 -15.42 -0.61 -19.69
N GLY A 120 -14.82 -1.36 -18.76
CA GLY A 120 -15.53 -2.37 -17.97
C GLY A 120 -15.86 -3.65 -18.73
N GLN A 121 -15.26 -3.85 -19.91
CA GLN A 121 -15.44 -5.08 -20.70
C GLN A 121 -14.61 -6.21 -20.09
N GLU A 122 -15.22 -7.39 -19.95
CA GLU A 122 -14.53 -8.61 -19.47
C GLU A 122 -13.51 -9.06 -20.53
N ILE A 123 -12.23 -9.04 -20.14
CA ILE A 123 -11.10 -9.43 -20.99
C ILE A 123 -10.77 -10.90 -20.79
N TYR A 124 -10.69 -11.33 -19.53
CA TYR A 124 -10.29 -12.69 -19.18
C TYR A 124 -10.84 -13.08 -17.80
N ARG A 125 -11.26 -14.34 -17.66
CA ARG A 125 -11.72 -14.91 -16.39
C ARG A 125 -10.64 -15.84 -15.85
N LEU A 126 -10.08 -15.47 -14.71
CA LEU A 126 -9.00 -16.23 -14.06
C LEU A 126 -9.54 -17.40 -13.24
N ALA A 127 -10.68 -17.21 -12.60
CA ALA A 127 -11.30 -18.22 -11.75
C ALA A 127 -12.80 -18.00 -11.62
N GLU A 128 -13.56 -19.09 -11.55
CA GLU A 128 -14.97 -19.06 -11.16
C GLU A 128 -15.39 -20.41 -10.61
N GLY A 129 -16.10 -20.39 -9.48
CA GLY A 129 -16.62 -21.61 -8.87
C GLY A 129 -16.44 -21.64 -7.37
N LYS A 130 -16.66 -22.81 -6.77
CA LYS A 130 -16.50 -23.04 -5.33
C LYS A 130 -15.05 -23.46 -5.04
N PHE A 131 -14.38 -22.71 -4.18
CA PHE A 131 -13.01 -22.98 -3.74
C PHE A 131 -13.02 -23.35 -2.25
N PRO A 132 -12.12 -24.25 -1.80
CA PRO A 132 -11.93 -24.53 -0.38
C PRO A 132 -11.26 -23.33 0.33
N ALA A 133 -11.16 -23.41 1.66
CA ALA A 133 -10.31 -22.48 2.40
C ALA A 133 -8.85 -22.68 1.99
N GLY A 134 -8.11 -21.60 1.79
CA GLY A 134 -6.71 -21.67 1.36
C GLY A 134 -6.22 -20.38 0.70
N ASN A 135 -4.97 -20.43 0.26
CA ASN A 135 -4.31 -19.38 -0.50
C ASN A 135 -4.20 -19.85 -1.96
N PHE A 136 -4.54 -18.97 -2.90
CA PHE A 136 -4.56 -19.27 -4.33
C PHE A 136 -3.81 -18.18 -5.08
N GLU A 137 -3.04 -18.57 -6.09
CA GLU A 137 -2.39 -17.68 -7.04
C GLU A 137 -2.92 -17.95 -8.45
N PHE A 138 -3.30 -16.88 -9.15
CA PHE A 138 -3.78 -16.94 -10.52
C PHE A 138 -2.84 -16.14 -11.42
N GLY A 139 -2.33 -16.77 -12.47
CA GLY A 139 -1.46 -16.13 -13.45
C GLY A 139 -2.25 -15.51 -14.59
N TRP A 140 -1.83 -14.32 -15.03
CA TRP A 140 -2.29 -13.72 -16.28
C TRP A 140 -1.10 -13.32 -17.15
N ASN A 141 -1.20 -13.59 -18.45
CA ASN A 141 -0.14 -13.38 -19.44
C ASN A 141 -0.47 -12.28 -20.47
N GLY A 142 -1.41 -11.38 -20.15
CA GLY A 142 -1.78 -10.29 -21.06
C GLY A 142 -2.57 -10.74 -22.29
N LYS A 143 -3.28 -11.87 -22.21
CA LYS A 143 -4.18 -12.35 -23.29
C LYS A 143 -5.65 -12.25 -22.91
N ASN A 144 -6.51 -12.05 -23.90
CA ASN A 144 -7.96 -12.15 -23.75
C ASN A 144 -8.45 -13.61 -23.84
N ALA A 145 -9.76 -13.82 -23.68
CA ALA A 145 -10.36 -15.15 -23.74
C ALA A 145 -10.17 -15.89 -25.08
N ALA A 146 -9.90 -15.17 -26.17
CA ALA A 146 -9.59 -15.74 -27.48
C ALA A 146 -8.09 -16.06 -27.67
N GLY A 147 -7.25 -15.87 -26.64
CA GLY A 147 -5.81 -16.09 -26.72
C GLY A 147 -5.02 -14.97 -27.41
N VAL A 148 -5.69 -13.88 -27.77
CA VAL A 148 -5.09 -12.72 -28.44
C VAL A 148 -4.48 -11.79 -27.40
N ASP A 149 -3.28 -11.27 -27.70
CA ASP A 149 -2.61 -10.31 -26.84
C ASP A 149 -3.43 -9.02 -26.74
N VAL A 150 -3.58 -8.51 -25.51
CA VAL A 150 -4.20 -7.20 -25.28
C VAL A 150 -3.15 -6.10 -25.29
N VAL A 151 -3.58 -4.86 -25.54
CA VAL A 151 -2.68 -3.70 -25.63
C VAL A 151 -2.10 -3.30 -24.27
N SER A 152 -0.92 -2.68 -24.28
CA SER A 152 -0.33 -2.05 -23.09
C SER A 152 -1.29 -1.02 -22.49
N GLY A 153 -1.34 -0.93 -21.17
CA GLY A 153 -2.23 0.01 -20.48
C GLY A 153 -2.76 -0.47 -19.13
N ILE A 154 -3.78 0.25 -18.65
CA ILE A 154 -4.42 0.00 -17.36
C ILE A 154 -5.51 -1.06 -17.52
N TYR A 155 -5.47 -2.04 -16.62
CA TYR A 155 -6.50 -3.06 -16.46
C TYR A 155 -6.95 -3.12 -15.00
N PHE A 156 -8.14 -3.66 -14.79
CA PHE A 156 -8.67 -3.92 -13.46
C PHE A 156 -8.90 -5.41 -13.30
N TYR A 157 -8.65 -5.94 -12.11
CA TYR A 157 -9.09 -7.27 -11.74
C TYR A 157 -10.01 -7.17 -10.53
N ARG A 158 -11.10 -7.94 -10.58
CA ARG A 158 -12.16 -7.90 -9.59
C ARG A 158 -12.45 -9.30 -9.07
N LEU A 159 -12.40 -9.43 -7.76
CA LEU A 159 -12.84 -10.60 -7.02
C LEU A 159 -14.25 -10.34 -6.49
N SER A 160 -15.19 -11.23 -6.77
CA SER A 160 -16.56 -11.17 -6.25
C SER A 160 -16.99 -12.51 -5.65
N SER A 161 -17.74 -12.44 -4.55
CA SER A 161 -18.52 -13.52 -3.94
C SER A 161 -19.92 -13.00 -3.57
N GLU A 162 -20.74 -13.78 -2.87
CA GLU A 162 -22.12 -13.41 -2.51
C GLU A 162 -22.24 -12.04 -1.83
N ASN A 163 -21.40 -11.75 -0.83
CA ASN A 163 -21.46 -10.52 -0.02
C ASN A 163 -20.13 -9.75 0.00
N PHE A 164 -19.27 -9.96 -1.00
CA PHE A 164 -17.96 -9.33 -1.07
C PHE A 164 -17.60 -9.00 -2.51
N GLN A 165 -17.07 -7.80 -2.72
CA GLN A 165 -16.49 -7.40 -3.98
C GLN A 165 -15.27 -6.53 -3.72
N GLN A 166 -14.14 -6.84 -4.35
CA GLN A 166 -12.94 -6.03 -4.29
C GLN A 166 -12.32 -5.92 -5.68
N THR A 167 -11.93 -4.70 -6.05
CA THR A 167 -11.31 -4.40 -7.35
C THR A 167 -9.97 -3.75 -7.14
N ARG A 168 -8.99 -4.08 -7.98
CA ARG A 168 -7.64 -3.49 -7.98
C ARG A 168 -7.21 -3.22 -9.41
N LYS A 169 -6.34 -2.21 -9.57
CA LYS A 169 -5.75 -1.81 -10.85
C LYS A 169 -4.38 -2.46 -11.06
N MET A 170 -4.03 -2.72 -12.31
CA MET A 170 -2.73 -3.22 -12.75
C MET A 170 -2.31 -2.58 -14.07
N TYR A 171 -1.01 -2.57 -14.35
CA TYR A 171 -0.43 -1.93 -15.52
C TYR A 171 0.37 -2.92 -16.37
N LEU A 172 -0.11 -3.17 -17.59
CA LEU A 172 0.54 -4.03 -18.58
C LEU A 172 1.51 -3.20 -19.41
N MET A 173 2.76 -3.66 -19.46
CA MET A 173 3.83 -3.13 -20.30
C MET A 173 4.17 -4.18 -21.36
N ARG A 174 3.93 -3.85 -22.62
CA ARG A 174 4.38 -4.59 -23.79
C ARG A 174 4.95 -3.63 -24.81
#